data_AF-A0A941ZWY6-F1
#
_entry.id   AF-A0A941ZWY6-F1
#
_cell.length_a   1.000
_cell.length_b   1.000
_cell.length_c   1.000
_cell.angle_alpha   90.00
_cell.angle_beta   90.00
_cell.angle_gamma   90.00
#
_symmetry.space_group_name_H-M   'P 1'
#
loop_
_entity.id
_entity.type
_entity.pdbx_description
1 polymer ?
#
loop_
_entity_poly.entity_id
_entity_poly.type
_entity_poly.pdbx_seq_one_letter_code
_entity_poly.pdbx_strand_id
1 'polypeptide(L)' 'MSTDKQLRCSFCGKSKDSVRKFISGPSVYICNECITLCNEILAEDEEREVVENITRGPAP' A
#
# COMPACT_ATOMS: atom_id res chain seq x y z
N MET A 1 -1.31 -29.68 17.54
CA MET A 1 -1.49 -28.22 17.45
C MET A 1 -0.98 -27.79 16.09
N SER A 2 -1.88 -27.75 15.11
CA SER A 2 -1.53 -27.46 13.72
C SER A 2 -0.93 -26.06 13.65
N THR A 3 0.28 -25.95 13.12
CA THR A 3 0.99 -24.69 12.88
C THR A 3 0.21 -23.88 11.85
N ASP A 4 -0.79 -23.14 12.31
CA ASP A 4 -1.40 -22.06 11.55
C ASP A 4 -0.26 -21.09 11.26
N LYS A 5 0.31 -21.20 10.06
CA LYS A 5 1.27 -20.23 9.53
C LYS A 5 0.49 -18.93 9.45
N GLN A 6 0.51 -18.17 10.54
CA GLN A 6 -0.23 -16.93 10.63
C GLN A 6 0.16 -16.06 9.45
N LEU A 7 -0.76 -15.94 8.50
CA LEU A 7 -0.57 -15.13 7.32
C LEU A 7 -0.48 -13.69 7.79
N ARG A 8 0.70 -13.10 7.60
CA ARG A 8 1.01 -11.73 8.03
C ARG A 8 1.16 -10.85 6.82
N CYS A 9 0.65 -9.63 6.92
CA CYS A 9 0.89 -8.60 5.92
C CYS A 9 2.40 -8.35 5.79
N SER A 10 2.92 -8.38 4.56
CA SER A 10 4.33 -8.14 4.26
C SER A 10 4.79 -6.72 4.57
N PHE A 11 3.85 -5.77 4.70
CA PHE A 11 4.13 -4.35 4.91
C PHE A 11 4.03 -3.94 6.39
N CYS A 12 2.94 -4.31 7.09
CA CYS A 12 2.70 -3.92 8.47
C CYS A 12 2.85 -5.06 9.50
N GLY A 13 3.04 -6.30 9.07
CA GLY A 13 3.22 -7.47 9.95
C GLY A 13 1.96 -7.96 10.68
N LYS A 14 0.81 -7.28 10.52
CA LYS A 14 -0.48 -7.68 11.10
C LYS A 14 -0.93 -9.04 10.59
N SER A 15 -1.51 -9.85 11.47
CA SER A 15 -2.12 -11.13 11.08
C SER A 15 -3.41 -10.90 10.29
N LYS A 16 -3.78 -11.90 9.48
CA LYS A 16 -5.06 -11.92 8.75
C LYS A 16 -6.26 -11.65 9.66
N ASP A 17 -6.25 -12.13 10.89
CA ASP A 17 -7.36 -11.96 11.85
C ASP A 17 -7.49 -10.52 12.37
N SER A 18 -6.42 -9.73 12.27
CA SER A 18 -6.37 -8.34 12.74
C SER A 18 -6.82 -7.33 11.69
N VAL A 19 -7.26 -7.77 10.49
CA VAL A 19 -7.61 -6.87 9.37
C VAL A 19 -8.92 -7.28 8.69
N ARG A 20 -9.62 -6.31 8.10
CA ARG A 20 -10.94 -6.54 7.49
C ARG A 20 -10.85 -7.22 6.13
N LYS A 21 -9.86 -6.86 5.31
CA LYS A 21 -9.57 -7.55 4.04
C LYS A 21 -8.08 -7.86 3.96
N PHE A 22 -7.78 -9.05 3.46
CA PHE A 22 -6.44 -9.57 3.32
C PHE A 22 -6.30 -10.22 1.95
N ILE A 23 -5.30 -9.81 1.19
CA ILE A 23 -5.04 -10.29 -0.16
C ILE A 23 -3.75 -11.12 -0.15
N SER A 24 -3.84 -12.33 -0.69
CA SER A 24 -2.74 -13.28 -0.78
C SER A 24 -2.30 -13.44 -2.23
N GLY A 25 -1.05 -13.07 -2.52
CA GLY A 25 -0.38 -13.39 -3.78
C GLY A 25 0.53 -14.62 -3.65
N PRO A 26 1.19 -15.05 -4.75
CA PRO A 26 2.07 -16.23 -4.76
C PRO A 26 3.25 -16.16 -3.76
N SER A 27 3.72 -14.95 -3.42
CA SER A 27 4.87 -14.76 -2.51
C SER A 27 4.76 -13.52 -1.62
N VAL A 28 3.62 -12.83 -1.64
CA VAL A 28 3.43 -11.56 -0.94
C VAL A 28 2.01 -11.48 -0.39
N TYR A 29 1.86 -10.81 0.74
CA TYR A 29 0.57 -10.61 1.39
C TYR A 29 0.38 -9.13 1.74
N ILE A 30 -0.81 -8.61 1.52
CA ILE A 30 -1.12 -7.20 1.81
C ILE A 30 -2.52 -7.07 2.42
N CYS A 31 -2.66 -6.21 3.43
CA CYS A 31 -3.95 -5.92 4.05
C CYS A 31 -4.59 -4.64 3.47
N ASN A 32 -5.89 -4.46 3.73
CA ASN A 32 -6.63 -3.29 3.26
C ASN A 32 -6.03 -1.96 3.72
N GLU A 33 -5.51 -1.89 4.94
CA GLU A 33 -4.95 -0.65 5.49
C GLU A 33 -3.69 -0.24 4.74
N CYS A 34 -2.80 -1.19 4.45
CA CYS A 34 -1.60 -0.92 3.67
C CYS A 34 -1.94 -0.48 2.24
N ILE A 35 -3.00 -1.05 1.63
CA ILE A 35 -3.45 -0.60 0.30
C ILE A 35 -3.93 0.84 0.35
N THR A 36 -4.75 1.19 1.34
CA THR A 36 -5.24 2.57 1.52
C THR A 36 -4.07 3.53 1.70
N LEU A 37 -3.13 3.21 2.59
CA LEU A 37 -1.96 4.04 2.83
C LEU A 37 -1.08 4.18 1.57
N CYS A 38 -0.85 3.08 0.84
CA CYS A 38 -0.10 3.15 -0.42
C CYS A 38 -0.80 4.04 -1.45
N ASN A 39 -2.14 3.95 -1.58
CA ASN A 39 -2.88 4.79 -2.50
C ASN A 39 -2.85 6.27 -2.10
N GLU A 40 -2.89 6.59 -0.80
CA GLU A 40 -2.76 7.96 -0.29
C GLU A 40 -1.39 8.55 -0.66
N ILE A 41 -0.30 7.82 -0.40
CA ILE A 41 1.06 8.25 -0.74
C ILE A 41 1.20 8.47 -2.25
N LEU A 42 0.69 7.55 -3.08
CA LEU A 42 0.77 7.67 -4.53
C LEU A 42 -0.04 8.87 -5.06
N ALA A 43 -1.22 9.14 -4.47
CA ALA A 43 -2.02 10.29 -4.85
C ALA A 43 -1.35 11.62 -4.47
N GLU A 44 -0.71 11.69 -3.29
CA GLU A 44 0.07 12.85 -2.86
C GLU A 44 1.27 13.12 -3.79
N ASP A 45 1.96 12.07 -4.23
CA ASP A 45 3.07 12.19 -5.18
C ASP A 45 2.58 12.69 -6.55
N GLU A 46 1.46 12.17 -7.05
CA GLU A 46 0.86 12.62 -8.33
C GLU A 46 0.42 14.10 -8.27
N GLU A 47 -0.19 14.54 -7.16
CA GLU A 47 -0.50 15.95 -6.94
C GLU A 47 0.75 16.83 -6.89
N ARG A 48 1.83 16.37 -6.23
CA ARG A 48 3.10 17.09 -6.20
C ARG A 48 3.71 17.21 -7.58
N GLU A 49 3.72 16.15 -8.38
CA GLU A 49 4.22 16.20 -9.76
C GLU A 49 3.40 17.17 -10.62
N VAL A 50 2.09 17.25 -10.43
CA VAL A 50 1.23 18.25 -11.08
C VAL A 50 1.61 19.66 -10.68
N VAL A 51 1.77 19.93 -9.39
CA VAL A 51 2.19 21.24 -8.88
C VAL A 51 3.59 21.60 -9.38
N GLU A 52 4.52 20.65 -9.40
CA GLU A 52 5.86 20.86 -9.94
C GLU A 52 5.85 21.17 -11.44
N ASN A 53 5.01 20.49 -12.23
CA ASN A 53 4.91 20.78 -13.66
C ASN A 53 4.31 22.17 -13.94
N ILE A 54 3.35 22.61 -13.11
CA ILE A 54 2.72 23.93 -13.24
C ILE A 54 3.70 25.03 -12.82
N THR A 55 4.42 24.82 -11.71
CA THR A 55 5.33 25.82 -11.14
C THR A 55 6.65 25.94 -11.91
N ARG A 56 7.10 24.88 -12.61
CA ARG A 56 8.33 24.91 -13.40
C ARG A 56 8.12 25.41 -14.83
N GLY A 57 6.88 25.61 -15.27
CA GLY A 57 6.54 26.02 -16.63
C GLY A 57 6.79 24.88 -17.65
N PRO A 58 6.07 24.86 -18.78
CA PRO A 58 6.34 23.86 -19.82
C PRO A 58 7.78 24.06 -20.31
N ALA A 59 8.55 22.96 -20.41
CA ALA A 59 9.85 22.98 -21.06
C ALA A 59 9.68 23.55 -22.49
N PRO A 60 10.63 24.39 -22.97
CA PRO A 60 10.58 24.95 -24.31
C PRO A 60 10.54 23.88 -25.41
#